data_AF-A0AAQ3WH40-F1
#
_entry.id   AF-A0AAQ3WH40-F1
#
_cell.length_a   1.000
_cell.length_b   1.000
_cell.length_c   1.000
_cell.angle_alpha   90.00
_cell.angle_beta   90.00
_cell.angle_gamma   90.00
#
_symmetry.space_group_name_H-M   'P 1'
#
loop_
_entity.id
_entity.type
_entity.pdbx_description
1 polymer ?
#
loop_
_entity_poly.entity_id
_entity_poly.type
_entity_poly.pdbx_seq_one_letter_code
_entity_poly.pdbx_strand_id
1 'polypeptide(L)'
;MLSLLFVNSREVSWREKEPGSLFVNLSLLPALLNSTCLHSLSPLSDLPHSTNRTYVCRVRLDRIDFDSLKVLLFHNICGCVVHEHSGGLQCSFCKCACQSGCAHGFQLHLAITDASAKVFAWCVGQTAVEFLQISPDEYLELPEDERAMYLYALQNENFMVAIANASKRVNDCAMNDGLPVWEITRAQRCE
;
A
#
# COMPACT_ATOMS: atom_id res chain seq x y z
N MET A 1 -12.21 13.40 -2.92
CA MET A 1 -12.45 12.06 -3.54
C MET A 1 -12.97 12.26 -4.95
N LEU A 2 -12.15 12.11 -5.98
CA LEU A 2 -12.51 12.43 -7.37
C LEU A 2 -13.61 11.49 -7.89
N SER A 3 -14.56 12.02 -8.68
CA SER A 3 -15.49 11.22 -9.47
C SER A 3 -14.93 11.01 -10.88
N LEU A 4 -14.73 9.74 -11.24
CA LEU A 4 -14.34 9.34 -12.60
C LEU A 4 -15.60 9.27 -13.46
N LEU A 5 -15.66 10.10 -14.51
CA LEU A 5 -16.69 10.03 -15.54
C LEU A 5 -16.05 9.54 -16.83
N PHE A 6 -16.48 8.36 -17.29
CA PHE A 6 -16.12 7.86 -18.61
C PHE A 6 -16.98 8.57 -19.66
N VAL A 7 -16.36 9.45 -20.45
CA VAL A 7 -16.99 10.03 -21.64
C VAL A 7 -16.19 9.54 -22.84
N ASN A 8 -16.73 8.55 -23.56
CA ASN A 8 -16.21 7.98 -24.82
C ASN A 8 -14.72 7.56 -24.83
N SER A 9 -14.49 6.26 -24.59
CA SER A 9 -13.36 5.35 -24.90
C SER A 9 -11.88 5.79 -24.93
N ARG A 10 -11.52 7.09 -24.85
CA ARG A 10 -10.12 7.57 -24.82
C ARG A 10 -9.88 8.84 -23.99
N GLU A 11 -10.93 9.46 -23.46
CA GLU A 11 -10.78 10.70 -22.68
C GLU A 11 -11.28 10.47 -21.24
N VAL A 12 -10.38 10.64 -20.28
CA VAL A 12 -10.69 10.54 -18.85
C VAL A 12 -10.79 11.97 -18.33
N SER A 13 -11.99 12.36 -17.91
CA SER A 13 -12.21 13.65 -17.24
C SER A 13 -12.38 13.41 -15.74
N TRP A 14 -11.75 14.27 -14.93
CA TRP A 14 -11.90 14.26 -13.48
C TRP A 14 -12.47 15.59 -13.00
N ARG A 15 -13.32 15.52 -11.99
CA ARG A 15 -13.83 16.69 -11.27
C ARG A 15 -13.44 16.56 -9.80
N GLU A 16 -12.82 17.61 -9.28
CA GLU A 16 -12.60 17.75 -7.84
C GLU A 16 -13.96 17.68 -7.12
N LYS A 17 -14.13 16.69 -6.26
CA LYS A 17 -15.35 16.56 -5.44
C LYS A 17 -15.36 17.55 -4.29
N GLU A 18 -14.17 17.92 -3.80
CA GLU A 18 -13.99 18.88 -2.71
C GLU A 18 -12.81 19.81 -3.09
N PRO A 19 -12.91 21.12 -2.82
CA PRO A 19 -11.81 22.06 -3.09
C PRO A 19 -10.50 21.59 -2.45
N GLY A 20 -9.42 21.50 -3.23
CA GLY A 20 -8.09 21.11 -2.74
C GLY A 20 -7.79 19.61 -2.86
N SER A 21 -8.61 18.85 -3.59
CA SER A 21 -8.28 17.46 -3.91
C SER A 21 -7.21 17.37 -5.00
N LEU A 22 -6.05 16.78 -4.67
CA LEU A 22 -4.93 16.63 -5.59
C LEU A 22 -5.02 15.30 -6.35
N PHE A 23 -4.86 15.36 -7.67
CA PHE A 23 -4.63 14.17 -8.50
C PHE A 23 -3.13 13.87 -8.52
N VAL A 24 -2.72 12.76 -7.90
CA VAL A 24 -1.35 12.27 -7.97
C VAL A 24 -1.34 11.08 -8.92
N ASN A 25 -0.66 11.22 -10.05
CA ASN A 25 -0.41 10.08 -10.91
C ASN A 25 0.50 9.10 -10.16
N LEU A 26 0.03 7.88 -9.91
CA LEU A 26 0.77 6.86 -9.18
C LEU A 26 2.11 6.50 -9.87
N SER A 27 2.23 6.72 -11.18
CA SER A 27 3.50 6.56 -11.90
C SER A 27 4.57 7.58 -11.49
N LEU A 28 4.18 8.69 -10.84
CA LEU A 28 5.08 9.70 -10.31
C LEU A 28 5.48 9.45 -8.85
N LEU A 29 4.88 8.47 -8.16
CA LEU A 29 5.24 8.16 -6.77
C LEU A 29 6.72 7.76 -6.59
N PRO A 30 7.38 7.04 -7.52
CA PRO A 30 8.82 6.84 -7.44
C PRO A 30 9.59 8.17 -7.50
N ALA A 31 9.19 9.09 -8.39
CA ALA A 31 9.82 10.40 -8.50
C ALA A 31 9.54 11.27 -7.27
N LEU A 32 8.36 11.12 -6.66
CA LEU A 32 7.97 11.81 -5.45
C LEU A 32 8.93 11.48 -4.32
N LEU A 33 9.20 10.20 -4.04
CA LEU A 33 10.14 9.80 -2.97
C LEU A 33 11.59 10.15 -3.31
N ASN A 34 12.00 10.05 -4.58
CA ASN A 34 13.37 10.30 -5.00
C ASN A 34 13.76 11.78 -5.11
N SER A 35 12.78 12.68 -5.14
CA SER A 35 13.04 14.09 -5.41
C SER A 35 12.59 14.96 -4.23
N THR A 36 13.56 15.44 -3.47
CA THR A 36 13.34 16.31 -2.29
C THR A 36 12.69 17.65 -2.64
N CYS A 37 12.65 18.05 -3.92
CA CYS A 37 11.93 19.24 -4.35
C CYS A 37 10.43 18.99 -4.63
N LEU A 38 10.00 17.73 -4.69
CA LEU A 38 8.61 17.36 -4.97
C LEU A 38 7.79 17.05 -3.72
N HIS A 39 8.44 16.97 -2.55
CA HIS A 39 7.77 16.71 -1.28
C HIS A 39 8.42 17.47 -0.12
N SER A 40 7.61 17.79 0.89
CA SER A 40 8.10 18.17 2.21
C SER A 40 7.98 16.96 3.13
N LEU A 41 9.02 16.68 3.91
CA LEU A 41 8.93 15.65 4.95
C LEU A 41 8.00 16.11 6.05
N SER A 42 7.09 15.23 6.46
CA SER A 42 6.22 15.41 7.62
C SER A 42 6.60 14.40 8.70
N PRO A 43 6.72 14.83 9.97
CA PRO A 43 6.87 13.89 11.07
C PRO A 43 5.57 13.11 11.25
N LEU A 44 5.66 11.90 11.79
CA LEU A 44 4.50 11.03 12.04
C LEU A 44 3.49 11.66 13.02
N SER A 45 3.95 12.50 13.95
CA SER A 45 3.08 13.25 14.88
C SER A 45 2.10 14.18 14.18
N ASP A 46 2.43 14.65 12.98
CA ASP A 46 1.65 15.68 12.27
C ASP A 46 0.59 15.06 11.35
N LEU A 47 0.48 13.73 11.31
CA LEU A 47 -0.48 13.01 10.50
C LEU A 47 -1.92 13.23 11.05
N PRO A 48 -2.77 14.03 10.38
CA PRO A 48 -4.09 14.34 10.90
C PRO A 48 -5.08 13.20 10.64
N HIS A 49 -5.89 12.88 11.63
CA HIS A 49 -6.88 11.80 11.54
C HIS A 49 -8.05 12.08 10.58
N SER A 50 -8.26 13.34 10.19
CA SER A 50 -9.45 13.77 9.41
C SER A 50 -9.19 14.06 7.94
N THR A 51 -7.92 14.19 7.52
CA THR A 51 -7.58 14.67 6.17
C THR A 51 -7.23 13.51 5.25
N ASN A 52 -7.83 13.47 4.06
CA ASN A 52 -7.51 12.51 3.02
C ASN A 52 -6.36 13.03 2.13
N ARG A 53 -5.21 13.27 2.76
CA ARG A 53 -3.98 13.76 2.10
C ARG A 53 -2.90 12.69 2.23
N THR A 54 -2.04 12.62 1.22
CA THR A 54 -0.81 11.83 1.25
C THR A 54 0.32 12.65 1.88
N TYR A 55 1.04 12.03 2.79
CA TYR A 55 2.21 12.60 3.47
C TYR A 55 3.45 11.81 3.07
N VAL A 56 4.58 12.49 2.98
CA VAL A 56 5.87 11.83 2.80
C VAL A 56 6.62 11.89 4.12
N CYS A 57 6.97 10.73 4.65
CA CYS A 57 7.62 10.58 5.95
C CYS A 57 8.93 9.80 5.78
N ARG A 58 9.95 10.18 6.55
CA ARG A 58 11.12 9.34 6.75
C ARG A 58 10.93 8.58 8.06
N VAL A 59 10.91 7.27 7.97
CA VAL A 59 10.54 6.39 9.07
C VAL A 59 11.52 5.24 9.20
N ARG A 60 11.52 4.63 10.36
CA ARG A 60 12.18 3.37 10.65
C ARG A 60 11.11 2.28 10.76
N LEU A 61 11.40 1.11 10.21
CA LEU A 61 10.57 -0.06 10.41
C LEU A 61 10.77 -0.56 11.84
N ASP A 62 9.73 -0.50 12.67
CA ASP A 62 9.77 -0.99 14.06
C ASP A 62 9.52 -2.50 14.10
N ARG A 63 8.42 -2.95 13.48
CA ARG A 63 8.09 -4.37 13.35
C ARG A 63 7.15 -4.64 12.19
N ILE A 64 7.27 -5.81 11.61
CA ILE A 64 6.26 -6.42 10.75
C ILE A 64 5.49 -7.43 11.60
N ASP A 65 4.17 -7.38 11.53
CA ASP A 65 3.32 -8.35 12.21
C ASP A 65 3.29 -9.65 11.39
N PHE A 66 4.01 -10.68 11.87
CA PHE A 66 4.16 -11.97 11.19
C PHE A 66 2.80 -12.63 10.91
N ASP A 67 1.88 -12.57 11.88
CA ASP A 67 0.55 -13.17 11.76
C ASP A 67 -0.35 -12.44 10.74
N SER A 68 -0.02 -11.18 10.44
CA SER A 68 -0.72 -10.38 9.45
C SER A 68 -0.19 -10.58 8.02
N LEU A 69 1.02 -11.12 7.87
CA LEU A 69 1.67 -11.25 6.57
C LEU A 69 1.00 -12.37 5.76
N LYS A 70 0.40 -11.97 4.65
CA LYS A 70 -0.32 -12.86 3.74
C LYS A 70 0.28 -12.76 2.35
N VAL A 71 0.52 -13.90 1.74
CA VAL A 71 0.77 -13.98 0.30
C VAL A 71 -0.57 -14.24 -0.38
N LEU A 72 -1.02 -13.29 -1.20
CA LEU A 72 -2.30 -13.32 -1.89
C LEU A 72 -2.07 -13.25 -3.41
N LEU A 73 -3.08 -13.65 -4.17
CA LEU A 73 -3.06 -13.54 -5.61
C LEU A 73 -3.68 -12.21 -6.05
N PHE A 74 -2.95 -11.42 -6.81
CA PHE A 74 -3.37 -10.11 -7.32
C PHE A 74 -3.54 -10.15 -8.83
N HIS A 75 -4.58 -9.48 -9.32
CA HIS A 75 -4.78 -9.29 -10.74
C HIS A 75 -3.77 -8.24 -11.24
N ASN A 76 -2.92 -8.62 -12.19
CA ASN A 76 -1.81 -7.78 -12.65
C ASN A 76 -2.24 -6.46 -13.32
N ILE A 77 -3.45 -6.40 -13.90
CA ILE A 77 -3.96 -5.19 -14.55
C ILE A 77 -4.49 -4.16 -13.54
N CYS A 78 -5.32 -4.59 -12.59
CA CYS A 78 -6.00 -3.66 -11.66
C CYS A 78 -5.40 -3.63 -10.26
N GLY A 79 -4.51 -4.56 -9.91
CA GLY A 79 -3.91 -4.66 -8.59
C GLY A 79 -4.87 -5.07 -7.47
N CYS A 80 -6.08 -5.55 -7.80
CA CYS A 80 -7.01 -6.06 -6.79
C CYS A 80 -6.74 -7.52 -6.47
N VAL A 81 -7.00 -7.91 -5.21
CA VAL A 81 -6.97 -9.31 -4.78
C VAL A 81 -8.00 -10.12 -5.56
N VAL A 82 -7.59 -11.31 -5.97
CA VAL A 82 -8.41 -12.25 -6.71
C VAL A 82 -8.89 -13.33 -5.76
N HIS A 83 -10.17 -13.67 -5.88
CA HIS A 83 -10.77 -14.76 -5.13
C HIS A 83 -11.13 -15.91 -6.06
N GLU A 84 -11.03 -17.12 -5.54
CA GLU A 84 -11.49 -18.31 -6.24
C GLU A 84 -13.01 -18.41 -6.12
N HIS A 85 -13.71 -18.38 -7.25
CA HIS A 85 -15.15 -18.53 -7.32
C HIS A 85 -15.53 -19.51 -8.43
N SER A 86 -16.30 -20.53 -8.07
CA SER A 86 -17.00 -21.43 -9.01
C SER A 86 -16.12 -22.01 -10.13
N GLY A 87 -14.88 -22.39 -9.82
CA GLY A 87 -13.97 -23.04 -10.78
C GLY A 87 -13.09 -22.08 -11.59
N GLY A 88 -13.01 -20.79 -11.20
CA GLY A 88 -12.10 -19.83 -11.82
C GLY A 88 -11.69 -18.70 -10.88
N LEU A 89 -10.62 -18.01 -11.27
CA LEU A 89 -10.10 -16.82 -10.61
C LEU A 89 -10.91 -15.59 -11.05
N GLN A 90 -11.56 -14.91 -10.12
CA GLN A 90 -12.37 -13.72 -10.42
C GLN A 90 -11.91 -12.50 -9.64
N CYS A 91 -11.71 -11.39 -10.34
CA CYS A 91 -11.49 -10.08 -9.75
C CYS A 91 -12.84 -9.36 -9.57
N SER A 92 -13.14 -8.92 -8.35
CA SER A 92 -14.35 -8.16 -8.02
C SER A 92 -14.44 -6.82 -8.76
N PHE A 93 -13.30 -6.23 -9.12
CA PHE A 93 -13.22 -4.95 -9.83
C PHE A 93 -13.40 -5.10 -11.34
N CYS A 94 -12.57 -5.94 -11.98
CA CYS A 94 -12.62 -6.10 -13.44
C CYS A 94 -13.84 -6.90 -13.91
N LYS A 95 -14.41 -7.74 -13.05
CA LYS A 95 -15.48 -8.71 -13.37
C LYS A 95 -15.15 -9.65 -14.55
N CYS A 96 -13.89 -9.70 -14.98
CA CYS A 96 -13.37 -10.61 -16.00
C CYS A 96 -12.81 -11.88 -15.35
N ALA A 97 -12.74 -12.98 -16.11
CA ALA A 97 -12.02 -14.18 -15.70
C ALA A 97 -10.51 -13.91 -15.74
N CYS A 98 -9.83 -14.00 -14.59
CA CYS A 98 -8.42 -13.65 -14.43
C CYS A 98 -7.46 -14.80 -14.82
N GLN A 99 -7.87 -15.69 -15.73
CA GLN A 99 -7.19 -16.98 -15.98
C GLN A 99 -5.73 -16.87 -16.44
N SER A 100 -5.30 -15.73 -16.98
CA SER A 100 -3.94 -15.54 -17.51
C SER A 100 -3.25 -14.27 -17.00
N GLY A 101 -3.68 -13.72 -15.86
CA GLY A 101 -3.25 -12.38 -15.42
C GLY A 101 -3.11 -12.22 -13.91
N CYS A 102 -2.50 -13.20 -13.24
CA CYS A 102 -2.35 -13.17 -11.79
C CYS A 102 -0.89 -13.26 -11.38
N ALA A 103 -0.53 -12.53 -10.33
CA ALA A 103 0.78 -12.60 -9.69
C ALA A 103 0.60 -12.68 -8.17
N HIS A 104 1.50 -13.38 -7.50
CA HIS A 104 1.57 -13.31 -6.05
C HIS A 104 1.93 -11.89 -5.61
N GLY A 105 1.41 -11.50 -4.46
CA GLY A 105 1.71 -10.23 -3.83
C GLY A 105 1.56 -10.37 -2.32
N PHE A 106 2.17 -9.45 -1.59
CA PHE A 106 2.06 -9.42 -0.15
C PHE A 106 0.93 -8.52 0.30
N GLN A 107 0.35 -8.85 1.45
CA GLN A 107 -0.42 -7.94 2.28
C GLN A 107 0.16 -8.08 3.69
N LEU A 108 0.55 -6.97 4.31
CA LEU A 108 1.06 -6.99 5.68
C LEU A 108 0.69 -5.74 6.46
N HIS A 109 0.61 -5.90 7.77
CA HIS A 109 0.56 -4.82 8.73
C HIS A 109 1.95 -4.61 9.34
N LEU A 110 2.31 -3.35 9.53
CA LEU A 110 3.58 -2.98 10.11
C LEU A 110 3.43 -1.79 11.06
N ALA A 111 4.37 -1.69 11.99
CA ALA A 111 4.57 -0.46 12.75
C ALA A 111 5.78 0.28 12.19
N ILE A 112 5.59 1.57 11.93
CA ILE A 112 6.64 2.50 11.55
C ILE A 112 6.83 3.51 12.68
N THR A 113 8.06 3.97 12.86
CA THR A 113 8.38 4.96 13.89
C THR A 113 9.34 6.00 13.33
N ASP A 114 9.24 7.22 13.83
CA ASP A 114 10.26 8.25 13.68
C ASP A 114 10.62 8.82 15.05
N ALA A 115 11.32 9.97 15.09
CA ALA A 115 11.66 10.62 16.36
C ALA A 115 10.44 11.21 17.09
N SER A 116 9.31 11.37 16.40
CA SER A 116 8.12 12.05 16.89
C SER A 116 7.05 11.09 17.40
N ALA A 117 6.80 10.00 16.69
CA ALA A 117 5.68 9.10 16.99
C ALA A 117 5.89 7.70 16.38
N LYS A 118 5.01 6.78 16.81
CA LYS A 118 4.87 5.42 16.26
C LYS A 118 3.47 5.27 15.67
N VAL A 119 3.40 4.76 14.45
CA VAL A 119 2.15 4.62 13.69
C VAL A 119 2.01 3.19 13.18
N PHE A 120 0.80 2.64 13.28
CA PHE A 120 0.43 1.38 12.66
C PHE A 120 -0.13 1.64 11.27
N ALA A 121 0.39 0.90 10.29
CA ALA A 121 0.00 1.05 8.90
C ALA A 121 -0.09 -0.32 8.21
N TRP A 122 -0.71 -0.33 7.04
CA TRP A 122 -0.78 -1.50 6.18
C TRP A 122 -0.31 -1.15 4.77
N CYS A 123 0.17 -2.16 4.04
CA CYS A 123 0.50 -2.03 2.64
C CYS A 123 0.26 -3.35 1.90
N VAL A 124 0.12 -3.25 0.58
CA VAL A 124 -0.18 -4.40 -0.28
C VAL A 124 0.64 -4.34 -1.57
N GLY A 125 0.74 -5.49 -2.25
CA GLY A 125 1.31 -5.61 -3.58
C GLY A 125 2.74 -5.11 -3.65
N GLN A 126 3.04 -4.29 -4.65
CA GLN A 126 4.40 -3.79 -4.91
C GLN A 126 4.99 -3.00 -3.73
N THR A 127 4.17 -2.22 -3.01
CA THR A 127 4.65 -1.44 -1.86
C THR A 127 5.10 -2.33 -0.71
N ALA A 128 4.45 -3.48 -0.54
CA ALA A 128 4.88 -4.47 0.43
C ALA A 128 6.18 -5.17 -0.01
N VAL A 129 6.36 -5.45 -1.32
CA VAL A 129 7.64 -5.92 -1.87
C VAL A 129 8.76 -4.91 -1.63
N GLU A 130 8.49 -3.61 -1.76
CA GLU A 130 9.45 -2.54 -1.46
C GLU A 130 9.87 -2.50 0.01
N PHE A 131 9.02 -2.93 0.95
CA PHE A 131 9.43 -3.07 2.35
C PHE A 131 10.19 -4.36 2.60
N LEU A 132 9.66 -5.45 2.08
CA LEU A 132 10.21 -6.77 2.32
C LEU A 132 11.53 -6.97 1.59
N GLN A 133 11.82 -6.26 0.50
CA GLN A 133 13.06 -6.43 -0.28
C GLN A 133 13.26 -7.85 -0.82
N ILE A 134 12.17 -8.61 -0.97
CA ILE A 134 12.10 -9.95 -1.54
C ILE A 134 10.80 -10.08 -2.33
N SER A 135 10.80 -10.86 -3.40
CA SER A 135 9.57 -11.12 -4.15
C SER A 135 8.68 -12.14 -3.42
N PRO A 136 7.36 -12.16 -3.70
CA PRO A 136 6.45 -13.15 -3.13
C PRO A 136 6.84 -14.60 -3.46
N ASP A 137 7.30 -14.84 -4.69
CA ASP A 137 7.68 -16.17 -5.14
C ASP A 137 8.95 -16.65 -4.41
N GLU A 138 9.98 -15.80 -4.30
CA GLU A 138 11.20 -16.11 -3.54
C GLU A 138 10.91 -16.31 -2.04
N TYR A 139 10.02 -15.53 -1.45
CA TYR A 139 9.65 -15.68 -0.04
C TYR A 139 8.92 -17.01 0.24
N LEU A 140 8.13 -17.50 -0.71
CA LEU A 140 7.47 -18.81 -0.60
C LEU A 140 8.45 -19.98 -0.67
N GLU A 141 9.62 -19.79 -1.29
CA GLU A 141 10.68 -20.81 -1.33
C GLU A 141 11.46 -20.92 -0.02
N LEU A 142 11.44 -19.87 0.82
CA LEU A 142 12.10 -19.90 2.13
C LEU A 142 11.42 -20.87 3.11
N PRO A 143 12.20 -21.65 3.87
CA PRO A 143 11.73 -22.37 5.06
C PRO A 143 11.05 -21.45 6.09
N GLU A 144 10.16 -22.00 6.92
CA GLU A 144 9.37 -21.24 7.90
C GLU A 144 10.26 -20.50 8.92
N ASP A 145 11.32 -21.15 9.38
CA ASP A 145 12.31 -20.58 10.30
C ASP A 145 13.13 -19.45 9.65
N GLU A 146 13.48 -19.60 8.36
CA GLU A 146 14.16 -18.55 7.60
C GLU A 146 13.28 -17.33 7.35
N ARG A 147 11.98 -17.52 7.10
CA ARG A 147 11.01 -16.42 6.93
C ARG A 147 10.94 -15.52 8.15
N ALA A 148 10.87 -16.11 9.35
CA ALA A 148 10.84 -15.34 10.58
C ALA A 148 12.14 -14.54 10.75
N MET A 149 13.30 -15.19 10.60
CA MET A 149 14.61 -14.52 10.68
C MET A 149 14.74 -13.36 9.69
N TYR A 150 14.25 -13.55 8.47
CA TYR A 150 14.26 -12.54 7.43
C TYR A 150 13.51 -11.27 7.85
N LEU A 151 12.28 -11.42 8.38
CA LEU A 151 11.51 -10.26 8.85
C LEU A 151 12.16 -9.55 10.04
N TYR A 152 12.83 -10.29 10.93
CA TYR A 152 13.59 -9.69 12.02
C TYR A 152 14.79 -8.88 11.52
N ALA A 153 15.45 -9.32 10.44
CA ALA A 153 16.59 -8.62 9.85
C ALA A 153 16.20 -7.25 9.26
N LEU A 154 14.94 -7.08 8.85
CA LEU A 154 14.42 -5.81 8.34
C LEU A 154 14.09 -4.81 9.45
N GLN A 155 14.02 -5.24 10.71
CA GLN A 155 13.74 -4.32 11.81
C GLN A 155 14.85 -3.28 11.92
N ASN A 156 14.44 -2.05 12.21
CA ASN A 156 15.29 -0.87 12.30
C ASN A 156 15.84 -0.31 10.98
N GLU A 157 15.46 -0.86 9.84
CA GLU A 157 15.78 -0.30 8.53
C GLU A 157 15.01 1.01 8.29
N ASN A 158 15.66 1.96 7.59
CA ASN A 158 15.09 3.26 7.30
C ASN A 158 14.41 3.28 5.92
N PHE A 159 13.24 3.92 5.87
CA PHE A 159 12.45 4.06 4.66
C PHE A 159 11.90 5.48 4.51
N MET A 160 11.85 5.94 3.27
CA MET A 160 10.99 7.03 2.84
C MET A 160 9.65 6.44 2.39
N VAL A 161 8.55 6.94 2.94
CA VAL A 161 7.22 6.37 2.69
C VAL A 161 6.23 7.45 2.29
N ALA A 162 5.34 7.11 1.37
CA ALA A 162 4.15 7.89 1.07
C ALA A 162 2.94 7.26 1.77
N ILE A 163 2.41 7.92 2.79
CA ILE A 163 1.35 7.40 3.66
C ILE A 163 0.06 8.22 3.51
N ALA A 164 -1.09 7.55 3.46
CA ALA A 164 -2.40 8.18 3.28
C ALA A 164 -3.43 7.62 4.27
N ASN A 165 -4.37 8.48 4.68
CA ASN A 165 -5.44 8.08 5.58
C ASN A 165 -6.53 7.33 4.81
N ALA A 166 -6.70 6.05 5.10
CA ALA A 166 -7.65 5.15 4.45
C ALA A 166 -9.00 5.05 5.18
N SER A 167 -9.22 5.76 6.29
CA SER A 167 -10.48 5.69 7.08
C SER A 167 -11.75 5.88 6.25
N LYS A 168 -11.73 6.77 5.24
CA LYS A 168 -12.89 7.00 4.35
C LYS A 168 -13.17 5.87 3.35
N ARG A 169 -12.22 4.95 3.10
CA ARG A 169 -12.42 3.78 2.21
C ARG A 169 -13.10 2.61 2.91
N VAL A 170 -13.01 2.53 4.24
CA VAL A 170 -13.54 1.43 5.06
C VAL A 170 -15.08 1.41 5.12
N ASN A 171 -15.76 2.47 4.66
CA ASN A 171 -17.22 2.52 4.68
C ASN A 171 -17.93 1.63 3.62
N ASP A 172 -17.23 1.10 2.61
CA ASP A 172 -17.85 0.29 1.55
C ASP A 172 -17.58 -1.22 1.66
N CYS A 173 -16.78 -1.68 2.63
CA CYS A 173 -16.55 -3.11 2.89
C CYS A 173 -16.61 -3.35 4.41
N ALA A 174 -17.61 -4.12 4.84
CA ALA A 174 -17.89 -4.38 6.25
C ALA A 174 -16.68 -4.99 7.01
N MET A 175 -16.53 -4.59 8.29
CA MET A 175 -15.54 -5.01 9.31
C MET A 175 -14.15 -4.35 9.18
N ASN A 176 -13.50 -3.76 10.20
CA ASN A 176 -13.42 -4.12 11.63
C ASN A 176 -12.90 -2.91 12.45
N ASP A 177 -13.47 -2.63 13.63
CA ASP A 177 -12.96 -1.66 14.61
C ASP A 177 -11.59 -2.15 15.14
N GLY A 178 -10.49 -1.69 14.54
CA GLY A 178 -9.14 -2.07 14.99
C GLY A 178 -8.10 -2.19 13.88
N LEU A 179 -8.47 -2.07 12.61
CA LEU A 179 -7.51 -2.06 11.50
C LEU A 179 -6.76 -0.72 11.41
N PRO A 180 -5.47 -0.73 11.07
CA PRO A 180 -4.69 0.50 10.94
C PRO A 180 -5.32 1.45 9.92
N VAL A 181 -5.55 2.69 10.36
CA VAL A 181 -6.17 3.75 9.55
C VAL A 181 -5.27 4.18 8.38
N TRP A 182 -3.98 3.90 8.45
CA TRP A 182 -2.98 4.39 7.51
C TRP A 182 -2.58 3.33 6.48
N GLU A 183 -2.68 3.71 5.21
CA GLU A 183 -2.21 2.92 4.07
C GLU A 183 -0.89 3.51 3.58
N ILE A 184 0.17 2.70 3.52
CA ILE A 184 1.40 3.09 2.84
C ILE A 184 1.24 2.75 1.37
N THR A 185 1.26 3.79 0.55
CA THR A 185 1.03 3.71 -0.90
C THR A 185 2.34 3.57 -1.69
N ARG A 186 3.48 3.94 -1.09
CA ARG A 186 4.82 3.75 -1.66
C ARG A 186 5.87 3.65 -0.55
N ALA A 187 6.90 2.85 -0.76
CA ALA A 187 8.03 2.75 0.13
C ALA A 187 9.34 2.75 -0.65
N GLN A 188 10.37 3.35 -0.07
CA GLN A 188 11.72 3.31 -0.63
C GLN A 188 12.72 3.22 0.51
N ARG A 189 13.57 2.19 0.49
CA ARG A 189 14.66 2.08 1.45
C ARG A 189 15.61 3.26 1.27
N CYS A 190 16.04 3.86 2.37
CA CYS A 190 17.00 4.96 2.39
C CYS A 190 18.05 4.73 3.47
N GLU A 191 19.26 5.24 3.27
CA GLU A 191 20.34 5.22 4.27
C GLU A 191 20.04 6.17 5.44
#